data_AF-A0A9E3ABV9-F1
#
_entry.id   AF-A0A9E3ABV9-F1
#
_cell.length_a   1.000
_cell.length_b   1.000
_cell.length_c   1.000
_cell.angle_alpha   90.00
_cell.angle_beta   90.00
_cell.angle_gamma   90.00
#
_symmetry.space_group_name_H-M   'P 1'
#
loop_
_entity.id
_entity.type
_entity.pdbx_description
1 polymer ?
#
loop_
_entity_poly.entity_id
_entity_poly.type
_entity_poly.pdbx_seq_one_letter_code
_entity_poly.pdbx_strand_id
1 'polypeptide(L)'
;MEQDEAKATTEAVCRQAIEYLLGSISMKDGGGGLSCRFLFGHIGASLFERSFGIEIFHDPKGLTEATLFVRQHGPAHLRQMEVRARQSLLQNFIMDHFWPIGERVMFQDVHGNLADVIPWQVKNVLAGYLVASPIFTPETGLTLYPLVPIVVEEDFDGPEFSFLKPASLTHAWLGIHPSNPLSPDHFSCVSPDRNRELVAAWLGVRAPTFEMAEKRKAAILGALALVLPRHERKMFSGRHNYGGRCTFARSGVTESFGAPAVPPLMHNATIEACDQPWLKLLGEKLSSSDNSNVKHCRALEYFYRAWPLKPNESFAHIFMAMDSILGDPGRATQAIIEAATKHGFETYPYERLRLLMSLRASVIHGGAPDVHDAGKYQKYYADYGADPIVDVEIIAAQCLRAVIFEGLLQERPDRREEMRAAVRASRNA
;
A
#
# COMPACT_ATOMS: atom_id res chain seq x y z
N MET A 1 -20.19 15.26 19.66
CA MET A 1 -19.26 16.41 19.61
C MET A 1 -18.12 16.14 18.62
N GLU A 2 -17.20 15.20 18.86
CA GLU A 2 -16.08 14.92 17.93
C GLU A 2 -16.54 14.37 16.56
N GLN A 3 -17.57 13.51 16.53
CA GLN A 3 -18.17 13.01 15.29
C GLN A 3 -18.92 14.10 14.50
N ASP A 4 -19.55 15.05 15.20
CA ASP A 4 -20.28 16.15 14.57
C ASP A 4 -19.33 17.17 13.94
N GLU A 5 -18.20 17.42 14.60
CA GLU A 5 -17.12 18.30 14.11
C GLU A 5 -16.39 17.70 12.90
N ALA A 6 -16.10 16.39 12.94
CA ALA A 6 -15.52 15.68 11.80
C ALA A 6 -16.44 15.72 10.57
N LYS A 7 -17.75 15.50 10.77
CA LYS A 7 -18.74 15.56 9.70
C LYS A 7 -18.86 16.97 9.11
N ALA A 8 -18.92 18.01 9.95
CA ALA A 8 -18.94 19.40 9.50
C ALA A 8 -17.70 19.77 8.68
N THR A 9 -16.53 19.24 9.08
CA THR A 9 -15.26 19.44 8.36
C THR A 9 -15.29 18.76 6.99
N THR A 10 -15.76 17.52 6.90
CA THR A 10 -15.90 16.80 5.63
C THR A 10 -16.86 17.50 4.67
N GLU A 11 -18.01 17.96 5.16
CA GLU A 11 -18.97 18.70 4.34
C GLU A 11 -18.37 19.99 3.78
N ALA A 12 -17.61 20.75 4.57
CA ALA A 12 -16.93 21.97 4.12
C ALA A 12 -15.91 21.67 3.03
N VAL A 13 -15.10 20.61 3.20
CA VAL A 13 -14.14 20.16 2.18
C VAL A 13 -14.86 19.76 0.90
N CYS A 14 -15.95 19.00 0.97
CA CYS A 14 -16.71 18.60 -0.21
C CYS A 14 -17.32 19.80 -0.95
N ARG A 15 -17.84 20.81 -0.24
CA ARG A 15 -18.35 22.04 -0.88
C ARG A 15 -17.26 22.76 -1.66
N GLN A 16 -16.09 22.94 -1.06
CA GLN A 16 -14.97 23.59 -1.74
C GLN A 16 -14.42 22.74 -2.90
N ALA A 17 -14.42 21.41 -2.77
CA ALA A 17 -14.05 20.52 -3.87
C ALA A 17 -15.00 20.64 -5.07
N ILE A 18 -16.32 20.72 -4.82
CA ILE A 18 -17.32 20.97 -5.86
C ILE A 18 -17.10 22.33 -6.52
N GLU A 19 -16.75 23.37 -5.74
CA GLU A 19 -16.44 24.69 -6.30
C GLU A 19 -15.29 24.63 -7.30
N TYR A 20 -14.15 24.04 -6.91
CA TYR A 20 -13.00 23.88 -7.80
C TYR A 20 -13.34 23.01 -9.02
N LEU A 21 -14.12 21.94 -8.82
CA LEU A 21 -14.49 21.03 -9.89
C LEU A 21 -15.40 21.70 -10.92
N LEU A 22 -16.44 22.43 -10.48
CA LEU A 22 -17.29 23.20 -11.37
C LEU A 22 -16.56 24.38 -12.01
N GLY A 23 -15.60 24.98 -11.30
CA GLY A 23 -14.72 26.02 -11.84
C GLY A 23 -13.84 25.51 -12.99
N SER A 24 -13.59 24.19 -13.03
CA SER A 24 -12.88 23.54 -14.14
C SER A 24 -13.75 23.18 -15.34
N ILE A 25 -15.07 23.35 -15.26
CA ILE A 25 -16.00 22.87 -16.30
C ILE A 25 -16.64 24.04 -17.03
N SER A 26 -16.72 23.96 -18.37
CA SER A 26 -17.47 24.88 -19.22
C SER A 26 -18.40 24.15 -20.20
N MET A 27 -19.44 24.85 -20.66
CA MET A 27 -20.39 24.35 -21.68
C MET A 27 -19.92 24.58 -23.12
N LYS A 28 -18.91 25.43 -23.32
CA LYS A 28 -18.32 25.75 -24.63
C LYS A 28 -16.83 25.44 -24.60
N ASP A 29 -16.31 25.01 -25.75
CA ASP A 29 -14.88 24.77 -25.93
C ASP A 29 -14.12 26.11 -25.87
N GLY A 30 -13.19 26.20 -24.91
CA GLY A 30 -12.29 27.35 -24.75
C GLY A 30 -11.01 27.24 -25.60
N GLY A 31 -10.85 26.18 -26.39
CA GLY A 31 -9.66 25.93 -27.20
C GLY A 31 -8.58 25.20 -26.41
N GLY A 32 -8.75 23.89 -26.20
CA GLY A 32 -7.75 23.01 -25.58
C GLY A 32 -8.24 22.22 -24.36
N GLY A 33 -9.54 22.25 -24.06
CA GLY A 33 -10.14 21.49 -22.98
C GLY A 33 -10.32 20.01 -23.33
N LEU A 34 -10.33 19.15 -22.31
CA LEU A 34 -10.75 17.75 -22.46
C LEU A 34 -12.28 17.72 -22.56
N SER A 35 -12.84 17.33 -23.71
CA SER A 35 -14.29 17.19 -23.85
C SER A 35 -14.78 15.84 -23.33
N CYS A 36 -15.95 15.85 -22.71
CA CYS A 36 -16.63 14.65 -22.25
C CYS A 36 -18.08 14.69 -22.73
N ARG A 37 -18.48 13.66 -23.50
CA ARG A 37 -19.85 13.47 -23.98
C ARG A 37 -20.48 12.31 -23.27
N PHE A 38 -21.68 12.50 -22.73
CA PHE A 38 -22.39 11.45 -22.02
C PHE A 38 -23.89 11.67 -22.03
N LEU A 39 -24.62 10.58 -21.74
CA LEU A 39 -26.04 10.61 -21.47
C LEU A 39 -26.28 10.76 -19.97
N PHE A 40 -27.25 11.59 -19.60
CA PHE A 40 -27.68 11.78 -18.22
C PHE A 40 -29.21 11.74 -18.09
N GLY A 41 -29.67 11.54 -16.86
CA GLY A 41 -31.08 11.46 -16.46
C GLY A 41 -31.17 11.71 -14.96
N HIS A 42 -32.34 11.51 -14.36
CA HIS A 42 -32.49 11.66 -12.91
C HIS A 42 -31.47 10.82 -12.12
N ILE A 43 -31.11 11.30 -10.93
CA ILE A 43 -30.12 10.60 -10.08
C ILE A 43 -30.64 9.21 -9.73
N GLY A 44 -29.82 8.19 -9.95
CA GLY A 44 -30.18 6.79 -9.76
C GLY A 44 -30.89 6.14 -10.96
N ALA A 45 -31.18 6.89 -12.03
CA ALA A 45 -31.74 6.33 -13.25
C ALA A 45 -30.77 5.32 -13.89
N SER A 46 -31.31 4.20 -14.36
CA SER A 46 -30.56 3.19 -15.09
C SER A 46 -30.02 3.76 -16.42
N LEU A 47 -28.99 3.13 -17.01
CA LEU A 47 -28.38 3.61 -18.25
C LEU A 47 -29.40 3.76 -19.40
N PHE A 48 -30.44 2.92 -19.44
CA PHE A 48 -31.49 2.97 -20.47
C PHE A 48 -32.51 4.10 -20.26
N GLU A 49 -32.56 4.68 -19.07
CA GLU A 49 -33.45 5.81 -18.71
C GLU A 49 -32.74 7.17 -18.86
N ARG A 50 -31.43 7.18 -19.16
CA ARG A 50 -30.66 8.40 -19.43
C ARG A 50 -30.91 8.84 -20.88
N SER A 51 -31.85 9.75 -21.09
CA SER A 51 -32.29 10.19 -22.42
C SER A 51 -31.67 11.50 -22.91
N PHE A 52 -30.96 12.25 -22.07
CA PHE A 52 -30.41 13.56 -22.43
C PHE A 52 -28.92 13.46 -22.70
N GLY A 53 -28.49 13.87 -23.89
CA GLY A 53 -27.07 13.97 -24.24
C GLY A 53 -26.51 15.35 -23.93
N ILE A 54 -25.31 15.40 -23.37
CA ILE A 54 -24.57 16.65 -23.17
C ILE A 54 -23.09 16.48 -23.47
N GLU A 55 -22.47 17.58 -23.84
CA GLU A 55 -21.02 17.73 -23.94
C GLU A 55 -20.58 18.82 -22.97
N ILE A 56 -19.60 18.50 -22.14
CA ILE A 56 -18.92 19.47 -21.28
C ILE A 56 -17.42 19.47 -21.59
N PHE A 57 -16.76 20.58 -21.29
CA PHE A 57 -15.32 20.74 -21.49
C PHE A 57 -14.66 20.99 -20.14
N HIS A 58 -13.55 20.30 -19.90
CA HIS A 58 -12.73 20.51 -18.71
C HIS A 58 -11.48 21.33 -19.05
N ASP A 59 -11.26 22.42 -18.31
CA ASP A 59 -9.96 23.09 -18.24
C ASP A 59 -8.96 22.17 -17.49
N PRO A 60 -7.87 21.72 -18.14
CA PRO A 60 -6.90 20.80 -17.52
C PRO A 60 -6.25 21.38 -16.26
N LYS A 61 -6.04 22.69 -16.21
CA LYS A 61 -5.41 23.35 -15.05
C LYS A 61 -6.37 23.35 -13.86
N GLY A 62 -7.59 23.84 -14.03
CA GLY A 62 -8.62 23.83 -12.99
C GLY A 62 -8.92 22.42 -12.49
N LEU A 63 -9.00 21.42 -13.38
CA LEU A 63 -9.23 20.03 -12.98
C LEU A 63 -8.07 19.47 -12.14
N THR A 64 -6.84 19.87 -12.47
CA THR A 64 -5.65 19.52 -11.68
C THR A 64 -5.69 20.18 -10.30
N GLU A 65 -6.08 21.46 -10.22
CA GLU A 65 -6.24 22.18 -8.94
C GLU A 65 -7.31 21.52 -8.06
N ALA A 66 -8.49 21.20 -8.61
CA ALA A 66 -9.53 20.46 -7.90
C ALA A 66 -9.03 19.10 -7.38
N THR A 67 -8.26 18.39 -8.22
CA THR A 67 -7.69 17.08 -7.87
C THR A 67 -6.65 17.17 -6.76
N LEU A 68 -5.81 18.21 -6.77
CA LEU A 68 -4.81 18.46 -5.73
C LEU A 68 -5.47 18.90 -4.41
N PHE A 69 -6.51 19.72 -4.48
CA PHE A 69 -7.31 20.10 -3.31
C PHE A 69 -7.91 18.86 -2.63
N VAL A 70 -8.60 18.00 -3.40
CA VAL A 70 -9.18 16.75 -2.88
C VAL A 70 -8.09 15.80 -2.35
N ARG A 71 -6.89 15.80 -2.95
CA ARG A 71 -5.74 15.05 -2.41
C ARG A 71 -5.37 15.51 -1.02
N GLN A 72 -5.31 16.82 -0.82
CA GLN A 72 -4.76 17.43 0.39
C GLN A 72 -5.75 17.37 1.54
N HIS A 73 -7.04 17.57 1.26
CA HIS A 73 -8.09 17.73 2.27
C HIS A 73 -9.08 16.56 2.35
N GLY A 74 -9.12 15.70 1.33
CA GLY A 74 -10.00 14.52 1.31
C GLY A 74 -9.46 13.35 2.15
N PRO A 75 -10.17 12.21 2.14
CA PRO A 75 -9.78 11.03 2.90
C PRO A 75 -8.40 10.50 2.55
N ALA A 76 -7.79 9.77 3.49
CA ALA A 76 -6.41 9.31 3.39
C ALA A 76 -6.12 8.48 2.13
N HIS A 77 -7.07 7.69 1.63
CA HIS A 77 -6.87 6.86 0.44
C HIS A 77 -6.62 7.69 -0.83
N LEU A 78 -7.23 8.88 -0.95
CA LEU A 78 -7.02 9.77 -2.11
C LEU A 78 -5.58 10.31 -2.18
N ARG A 79 -4.88 10.45 -1.04
CA ARG A 79 -3.45 10.82 -1.02
C ARG A 79 -2.55 9.76 -1.65
N GLN A 80 -3.03 8.52 -1.74
CA GLN A 80 -2.25 7.40 -2.23
C GLN A 80 -2.49 7.08 -3.69
N MET A 81 -3.57 7.61 -4.27
CA MET A 81 -3.93 7.44 -5.67
C MET A 81 -3.14 8.35 -6.60
N GLU A 82 -2.89 7.86 -7.80
CA GLU A 82 -2.36 8.65 -8.91
C GLU A 82 -3.28 9.85 -9.22
N VAL A 83 -2.69 10.95 -9.69
CA VAL A 83 -3.44 12.17 -10.03
C VAL A 83 -4.48 11.86 -11.10
N ARG A 84 -4.11 11.12 -12.15
CA ARG A 84 -5.00 10.78 -13.26
C ARG A 84 -6.18 9.89 -12.85
N ALA A 85 -5.94 8.93 -11.96
CA ALA A 85 -7.02 8.09 -11.41
C ALA A 85 -8.03 8.93 -10.63
N ARG A 86 -7.57 9.89 -9.83
CA ARG A 86 -8.45 10.83 -9.11
C ARG A 86 -9.22 11.78 -10.04
N GLN A 87 -8.57 12.30 -11.07
CA GLN A 87 -9.26 13.09 -12.10
C GLN A 87 -10.41 12.30 -12.70
N SER A 88 -10.16 11.04 -13.07
CA SER A 88 -11.18 10.15 -13.64
C SER A 88 -12.34 9.92 -12.66
N LEU A 89 -12.05 9.71 -11.36
CA LEU A 89 -13.09 9.58 -10.33
C LEU A 89 -13.95 10.85 -10.21
N LEU A 90 -13.34 12.03 -10.17
CA LEU A 90 -14.06 13.30 -10.05
C LEU A 90 -14.89 13.62 -11.31
N GLN A 91 -14.38 13.29 -12.49
CA GLN A 91 -15.12 13.43 -13.75
C GLN A 91 -16.32 12.49 -13.79
N ASN A 92 -16.12 11.20 -13.49
CA ASN A 92 -17.21 10.23 -13.43
C ASN A 92 -18.27 10.63 -12.39
N PHE A 93 -17.84 11.17 -11.24
CA PHE A 93 -18.76 11.69 -10.24
C PHE A 93 -19.68 12.79 -10.80
N ILE A 94 -19.12 13.75 -11.55
CA ILE A 94 -19.92 14.80 -12.19
C ILE A 94 -20.87 14.22 -13.23
N MET A 95 -20.42 13.27 -14.05
CA MET A 95 -21.24 12.63 -15.06
C MET A 95 -22.45 11.91 -14.43
N ASP A 96 -22.23 11.17 -13.35
CA ASP A 96 -23.27 10.41 -12.66
C ASP A 96 -24.25 11.30 -11.87
N HIS A 97 -23.81 12.49 -11.45
CA HIS A 97 -24.62 13.43 -10.69
C HIS A 97 -24.91 14.72 -11.47
N PHE A 98 -24.91 14.65 -12.80
CA PHE A 98 -25.05 15.84 -13.63
C PHE A 98 -26.46 16.44 -13.61
N TRP A 99 -27.49 15.66 -13.28
CA TRP A 99 -28.90 16.09 -13.34
C TRP A 99 -29.19 17.47 -12.71
N PRO A 100 -28.77 17.77 -11.46
CA PRO A 100 -29.06 19.05 -10.82
C PRO A 100 -28.37 20.24 -11.51
N ILE A 101 -27.26 19.99 -12.21
CA ILE A 101 -26.57 20.98 -13.05
C ILE A 101 -27.38 21.15 -14.34
N GLY A 102 -27.71 20.04 -14.99
CA GLY A 102 -28.48 19.98 -16.22
C GLY A 102 -29.79 20.75 -16.15
N GLU A 103 -30.58 20.59 -15.09
CA GLU A 103 -31.84 21.33 -14.89
C GLU A 103 -31.67 22.86 -14.93
N ARG A 104 -30.46 23.37 -14.66
CA ARG A 104 -30.17 24.81 -14.64
C ARG A 104 -29.55 25.30 -15.93
N VAL A 105 -28.68 24.51 -16.56
CA VAL A 105 -27.91 24.94 -17.73
C VAL A 105 -28.51 24.47 -19.06
N MET A 106 -29.37 23.44 -19.02
CA MET A 106 -30.02 22.93 -20.23
C MET A 106 -30.88 24.04 -20.84
N PHE A 107 -30.69 24.26 -22.14
CA PHE A 107 -31.35 25.32 -22.93
C PHE A 107 -30.98 26.76 -22.57
N GLN A 108 -29.95 27.00 -21.75
CA GLN A 108 -29.42 28.33 -21.49
C GLN A 108 -28.10 28.55 -22.23
N ASP A 109 -27.88 29.78 -22.70
CA ASP A 109 -26.57 30.15 -23.24
C ASP A 109 -25.63 30.51 -22.08
N VAL A 110 -24.86 29.52 -21.65
CA VAL A 110 -23.94 29.64 -20.51
C VAL A 110 -22.58 30.13 -20.99
N HIS A 111 -22.14 31.27 -20.45
CA HIS A 111 -20.80 31.81 -20.66
C HIS A 111 -19.97 31.66 -19.38
N GLY A 112 -18.71 31.23 -19.54
CA GLY A 112 -17.78 31.03 -18.42
C GLY A 112 -17.81 29.60 -17.87
N ASN A 113 -17.32 29.46 -16.64
CA ASN A 113 -17.28 28.17 -15.93
C ASN A 113 -18.61 27.90 -15.20
N LEU A 114 -18.84 26.65 -14.83
CA LEU A 114 -20.06 26.25 -14.12
C LEU A 114 -20.09 26.72 -12.66
N ALA A 115 -18.95 27.02 -12.03
CA ALA A 115 -18.97 27.53 -10.66
C ALA A 115 -19.65 28.91 -10.58
N ASP A 116 -19.45 29.78 -11.57
CA ASP A 116 -20.05 31.13 -11.57
C ASP A 116 -21.57 31.11 -11.85
N VAL A 117 -22.02 30.09 -12.59
CA VAL A 117 -23.41 30.02 -13.09
C VAL A 117 -24.31 29.20 -12.17
N ILE A 118 -23.76 28.16 -11.53
CA ILE A 118 -24.54 27.24 -10.72
C ILE A 118 -24.80 27.83 -9.31
N PRO A 119 -26.06 27.97 -8.88
CA PRO A 119 -26.36 28.50 -7.55
C PRO A 119 -25.82 27.64 -6.41
N TRP A 120 -25.53 28.28 -5.27
CA TRP A 120 -25.02 27.62 -4.07
C TRP A 120 -25.89 26.46 -3.56
N GLN A 121 -27.21 26.52 -3.78
CA GLN A 121 -28.12 25.44 -3.40
C GLN A 121 -27.81 24.14 -4.16
N VAL A 122 -27.51 24.24 -5.46
CA VAL A 122 -27.15 23.08 -6.29
C VAL A 122 -25.76 22.57 -5.91
N LYS A 123 -24.80 23.48 -5.66
CA LYS A 123 -23.47 23.12 -5.16
C LYS A 123 -23.54 22.35 -3.84
N ASN A 124 -24.40 22.77 -2.91
CA ASN A 124 -24.63 22.09 -1.64
C ASN A 124 -25.23 20.69 -1.82
N VAL A 125 -26.16 20.52 -2.77
CA VAL A 125 -26.71 19.21 -3.12
C VAL A 125 -25.63 18.29 -3.68
N LEU A 126 -24.81 18.77 -4.61
CA LEU A 126 -23.67 18.00 -5.16
C LEU A 126 -22.63 17.67 -4.09
N ALA A 127 -22.34 18.59 -3.17
CA ALA A 127 -21.45 18.34 -2.05
C ALA A 127 -22.01 17.24 -1.14
N GLY A 128 -23.32 17.22 -0.90
CA GLY A 128 -23.99 16.13 -0.18
C GLY A 128 -23.82 14.78 -0.87
N TYR A 129 -23.96 14.72 -2.19
CA TYR A 129 -23.67 13.49 -2.96
C TYR A 129 -22.20 13.11 -2.90
N LEU A 130 -21.29 14.08 -2.95
CA LEU A 130 -19.85 13.80 -2.85
C LEU A 130 -19.49 13.21 -1.50
N VAL A 131 -20.03 13.74 -0.39
CA VAL A 131 -19.88 13.18 0.96
C VAL A 131 -20.37 11.73 1.02
N ALA A 132 -21.55 11.45 0.46
CA ALA A 132 -22.13 10.11 0.44
C ALA A 132 -21.48 9.16 -0.58
N SER A 133 -20.67 9.69 -1.50
CA SER A 133 -20.06 8.89 -2.55
C SER A 133 -18.92 8.00 -2.01
N PRO A 134 -18.60 6.90 -2.71
CA PRO A 134 -17.43 6.08 -2.41
C PRO A 134 -16.09 6.84 -2.48
N ILE A 135 -16.06 8.06 -3.06
CA ILE A 135 -14.85 8.90 -3.11
C ILE A 135 -14.52 9.44 -1.71
N PHE A 136 -15.51 9.87 -0.93
CA PHE A 136 -15.30 10.42 0.41
C PHE A 136 -15.64 9.44 1.53
N THR A 137 -16.57 8.52 1.28
CA THR A 137 -16.96 7.46 2.20
C THR A 137 -16.75 6.11 1.52
N PRO A 138 -15.48 5.70 1.27
CA PRO A 138 -15.21 4.44 0.59
C PRO A 138 -15.65 3.27 1.48
N GLU A 139 -16.29 2.27 0.86
CA GLU A 139 -16.50 0.99 1.51
C GLU A 139 -15.17 0.25 1.59
N THR A 140 -14.86 -0.32 2.75
CA THR A 140 -13.66 -1.14 2.91
C THR A 140 -13.87 -2.48 2.21
N GLY A 141 -13.19 -2.67 1.08
CA GLY A 141 -13.14 -3.96 0.38
C GLY A 141 -12.13 -4.91 1.02
N LEU A 142 -12.25 -6.20 0.72
CA LEU A 142 -11.30 -7.24 1.10
C LEU A 142 -10.53 -7.71 -0.14
N THR A 143 -9.21 -7.65 -0.10
CA THR A 143 -8.35 -8.24 -1.13
C THR A 143 -7.58 -9.42 -0.56
N LEU A 144 -7.75 -10.59 -1.15
CA LEU A 144 -7.00 -11.80 -0.84
C LEU A 144 -5.79 -11.95 -1.75
N TYR A 145 -4.66 -12.31 -1.16
CA TYR A 145 -3.43 -12.67 -1.84
C TYR A 145 -3.06 -14.12 -1.52
N PRO A 146 -2.83 -14.98 -2.52
CA PRO A 146 -2.37 -16.34 -2.28
C PRO A 146 -0.90 -16.30 -1.83
N LEU A 147 -0.58 -17.07 -0.78
CA LEU A 147 0.78 -17.26 -0.29
C LEU A 147 1.18 -18.72 -0.47
N VAL A 148 2.24 -18.94 -1.25
CA VAL A 148 2.79 -20.29 -1.50
C VAL A 148 3.87 -20.67 -0.47
N PRO A 149 4.87 -19.81 -0.16
CA PRO A 149 5.94 -20.17 0.78
C PRO A 149 5.63 -19.77 2.23
N ILE A 150 4.38 -19.37 2.53
CA ILE A 150 3.98 -18.98 3.89
C ILE A 150 2.95 -19.99 4.38
N VAL A 151 3.20 -20.57 5.55
CA VAL A 151 2.30 -21.49 6.24
C VAL A 151 1.75 -20.79 7.48
N VAL A 152 0.48 -20.99 7.79
CA VAL A 152 -0.15 -20.43 8.98
C VAL A 152 -0.45 -21.58 9.94
N GLU A 153 0.22 -21.60 11.09
CA GLU A 153 -0.06 -22.56 12.17
C GLU A 153 -1.14 -22.05 13.10
N GLU A 154 -1.17 -20.75 13.37
CA GLU A 154 -2.22 -20.07 14.12
C GLU A 154 -2.75 -18.91 13.28
N ASP A 155 -4.05 -18.88 13.04
CA ASP A 155 -4.66 -17.80 12.27
C ASP A 155 -4.48 -16.46 13.00
N PHE A 156 -4.17 -15.43 12.22
CA PHE A 156 -4.29 -14.06 12.68
C PHE A 156 -5.46 -13.43 11.93
N ASP A 157 -6.53 -13.07 12.65
CA ASP A 157 -7.67 -12.36 12.07
C ASP A 157 -7.80 -10.96 12.68
N GLY A 158 -7.19 -9.99 12.01
CA GLY A 158 -7.17 -8.59 12.42
C GLY A 158 -8.15 -7.72 11.62
N PRO A 159 -8.46 -6.50 12.10
CA PRO A 159 -9.38 -5.60 11.41
C PRO A 159 -8.82 -5.06 10.09
N GLU A 160 -7.50 -4.84 10.00
CA GLU A 160 -6.88 -4.29 8.78
C GLU A 160 -6.38 -5.38 7.83
N PHE A 161 -5.97 -6.53 8.37
CA PHE A 161 -5.46 -7.65 7.61
C PHE A 161 -5.51 -8.96 8.42
N SER A 162 -5.42 -10.08 7.72
CA SER A 162 -5.47 -11.43 8.31
C SER A 162 -4.49 -12.37 7.60
N PHE A 163 -3.83 -13.24 8.35
CA PHE A 163 -3.14 -14.43 7.83
C PHE A 163 -3.98 -15.65 8.19
N LEU A 164 -4.49 -16.34 7.18
CA LEU A 164 -5.43 -17.44 7.37
C LEU A 164 -4.92 -18.73 6.72
N LYS A 165 -5.14 -19.84 7.40
CA LYS A 165 -5.16 -21.16 6.79
C LYS A 165 -6.24 -21.22 5.70
N PRO A 166 -6.04 -22.01 4.64
CA PRO A 166 -7.08 -22.30 3.67
C PRO A 166 -8.40 -22.73 4.33
N ALA A 167 -8.36 -23.69 5.26
CA ALA A 167 -9.56 -24.21 5.93
C ALA A 167 -10.36 -23.14 6.72
N SER A 168 -9.75 -22.02 7.08
CA SER A 168 -10.39 -20.93 7.83
C SER A 168 -11.06 -19.91 6.93
N LEU A 169 -10.80 -19.95 5.62
CA LEU A 169 -11.45 -19.09 4.65
C LEU A 169 -12.86 -19.62 4.34
N THR A 170 -13.86 -19.01 4.98
CA THR A 170 -15.28 -19.39 4.85
C THR A 170 -16.10 -18.33 4.12
N HIS A 171 -17.28 -18.71 3.60
CA HIS A 171 -18.24 -17.76 3.00
C HIS A 171 -18.61 -16.62 3.95
N ALA A 172 -18.80 -16.93 5.24
CA ALA A 172 -19.15 -15.97 6.26
C ALA A 172 -18.03 -14.93 6.47
N TRP A 173 -16.77 -15.38 6.54
CA TRP A 173 -15.63 -14.49 6.69
C TRP A 173 -15.42 -13.59 5.45
N LEU A 174 -15.68 -14.14 4.26
CA LEU A 174 -15.65 -13.42 2.98
C LEU A 174 -16.85 -12.47 2.77
N GLY A 175 -17.93 -12.63 3.53
CA GLY A 175 -19.18 -11.89 3.32
C GLY A 175 -19.90 -12.24 2.02
N ILE A 176 -19.72 -13.46 1.51
CA ILE A 176 -20.36 -13.94 0.27
C ILE A 176 -21.48 -14.94 0.57
N HIS A 177 -22.43 -15.08 -0.37
CA HIS A 177 -23.54 -16.01 -0.21
C HIS A 177 -23.05 -17.48 -0.20
N PRO A 178 -23.57 -18.38 0.66
CA PRO A 178 -23.13 -19.78 0.75
C PRO A 178 -23.27 -20.60 -0.55
N SER A 179 -24.13 -20.16 -1.47
CA SER A 179 -24.29 -20.83 -2.79
C SER A 179 -23.16 -20.53 -3.76
N ASN A 180 -22.32 -19.52 -3.49
CA ASN A 180 -21.17 -19.23 -4.33
C ASN A 180 -20.14 -20.36 -4.18
N PRO A 181 -19.54 -20.86 -5.26
CA PRO A 181 -18.48 -21.85 -5.14
C PRO A 181 -17.32 -21.27 -4.33
N LEU A 182 -16.77 -22.06 -3.42
CA LEU A 182 -15.60 -21.70 -2.62
C LEU A 182 -14.64 -22.89 -2.58
N SER A 183 -13.40 -22.67 -3.00
CA SER A 183 -12.30 -23.62 -2.97
C SER A 183 -11.13 -23.00 -2.21
N PRO A 184 -11.15 -23.05 -0.86
CA PRO A 184 -10.19 -22.33 -0.04
C PRO A 184 -8.73 -22.71 -0.27
N ASP A 185 -8.47 -23.97 -0.66
CA ASP A 185 -7.12 -24.46 -0.92
C ASP A 185 -6.54 -24.02 -2.27
N HIS A 186 -7.30 -23.29 -3.09
CA HIS A 186 -6.93 -22.97 -4.47
C HIS A 186 -7.01 -21.47 -4.77
N PHE A 187 -6.07 -20.99 -5.58
CA PHE A 187 -6.18 -19.67 -6.17
C PHE A 187 -7.24 -19.65 -7.29
N SER A 188 -7.97 -18.54 -7.41
CA SER A 188 -9.37 -18.49 -7.89
C SER A 188 -10.36 -19.17 -6.93
N CYS A 189 -10.29 -18.82 -5.63
CA CYS A 189 -11.09 -19.48 -4.61
C CYS A 189 -12.61 -19.39 -4.86
N VAL A 190 -13.11 -18.47 -5.71
CA VAL A 190 -14.53 -18.38 -6.07
C VAL A 190 -14.85 -18.75 -7.53
N SER A 191 -13.86 -19.22 -8.29
CA SER A 191 -14.00 -19.57 -9.71
C SER A 191 -13.45 -20.97 -9.98
N PRO A 192 -14.28 -22.03 -9.84
CA PRO A 192 -13.81 -23.43 -9.84
C PRO A 192 -13.21 -23.92 -11.17
N ASP A 193 -13.41 -23.18 -12.26
CA ASP A 193 -13.04 -23.54 -13.64
C ASP A 193 -11.68 -22.97 -14.09
N ARG A 194 -10.99 -22.20 -13.24
CA ARG A 194 -9.68 -21.60 -13.56
C ARG A 194 -8.55 -22.32 -12.82
N ASN A 195 -7.33 -22.25 -13.40
CA ASN A 195 -6.11 -22.93 -12.94
C ASN A 195 -6.04 -23.12 -11.42
N ARG A 196 -6.11 -24.38 -11.00
CA ARG A 196 -6.16 -24.80 -9.60
C ARG A 196 -4.75 -24.93 -9.03
N GLU A 197 -4.18 -23.79 -8.68
CA GLU A 197 -2.91 -23.75 -7.97
C GLU A 197 -3.14 -23.81 -6.46
N LEU A 198 -2.41 -24.68 -5.75
CA LEU A 198 -2.58 -24.90 -4.30
C LEU A 198 -1.98 -23.78 -3.48
N VAL A 199 -2.76 -23.24 -2.55
CA VAL A 199 -2.38 -22.14 -1.66
C VAL A 199 -2.00 -22.71 -0.29
N ALA A 200 -0.88 -22.26 0.28
CA ALA A 200 -0.48 -22.66 1.63
C ALA A 200 -1.13 -21.78 2.71
N ALA A 201 -1.34 -20.50 2.41
CA ALA A 201 -2.05 -19.56 3.26
C ALA A 201 -2.61 -18.37 2.46
N TRP A 202 -3.59 -17.68 3.04
CA TRP A 202 -4.13 -16.44 2.50
C TRP A 202 -3.66 -15.24 3.32
N LEU A 203 -3.25 -14.18 2.64
CA LEU A 203 -3.18 -12.85 3.21
C LEU A 203 -4.43 -12.07 2.78
N GLY A 204 -5.34 -11.83 3.72
CA GLY A 204 -6.45 -10.91 3.52
C GLY A 204 -6.07 -9.51 3.93
N VAL A 205 -6.32 -8.52 3.07
CA VAL A 205 -6.08 -7.10 3.36
C VAL A 205 -7.39 -6.35 3.17
N ARG A 206 -7.85 -5.68 4.22
CA ARG A 206 -9.03 -4.81 4.16
C ARG A 206 -8.58 -3.41 3.80
N ALA A 207 -9.10 -2.83 2.73
CA ALA A 207 -8.73 -1.49 2.31
C ALA A 207 -9.82 -0.82 1.43
N PRO A 208 -9.93 0.52 1.46
CA PRO A 208 -10.81 1.29 0.58
C PRO A 208 -10.58 1.08 -0.92
N THR A 209 -9.32 0.91 -1.32
CA THR A 209 -8.93 0.74 -2.72
C THR A 209 -7.86 -0.33 -2.85
N PHE A 210 -7.74 -0.87 -4.05
CA PHE A 210 -6.73 -1.86 -4.36
C PHE A 210 -5.29 -1.31 -4.19
N GLU A 211 -5.03 -0.05 -4.55
CA GLU A 211 -3.71 0.57 -4.40
C GLU A 211 -3.28 0.68 -2.93
N MET A 212 -4.25 0.97 -2.05
CA MET A 212 -4.02 0.93 -0.61
C MET A 212 -3.78 -0.52 -0.13
N ALA A 213 -4.55 -1.49 -0.63
CA ALA A 213 -4.34 -2.90 -0.32
C ALA A 213 -2.93 -3.37 -0.70
N GLU A 214 -2.41 -2.96 -1.86
CA GLU A 214 -1.04 -3.27 -2.30
C GLU A 214 0.04 -2.70 -1.37
N LYS A 215 -0.12 -1.46 -0.93
CA LYS A 215 0.81 -0.82 0.01
C LYS A 215 0.79 -1.50 1.37
N ARG A 216 -0.41 -1.81 1.88
CA ARG A 216 -0.58 -2.55 3.13
C ARG A 216 0.02 -3.95 3.03
N LYS A 217 -0.25 -4.68 1.93
CA LYS A 217 0.38 -5.97 1.62
C LYS A 217 1.90 -5.86 1.66
N ALA A 218 2.48 -4.87 0.98
CA ALA A 218 3.92 -4.66 0.97
C ALA A 218 4.48 -4.40 2.38
N ALA A 219 3.82 -3.57 3.19
CA ALA A 219 4.22 -3.35 4.58
C ALA A 219 4.13 -4.64 5.44
N ILE A 220 3.04 -5.40 5.30
CA ILE A 220 2.82 -6.68 6.01
C ILE A 220 3.88 -7.71 5.65
N LEU A 221 4.14 -7.90 4.36
CA LEU A 221 5.15 -8.84 3.90
C LEU A 221 6.58 -8.34 4.18
N GLY A 222 6.80 -7.04 4.25
CA GLY A 222 8.05 -6.44 4.73
C GLY A 222 8.31 -6.74 6.20
N ALA A 223 7.27 -6.69 7.05
CA ALA A 223 7.36 -7.13 8.44
C ALA A 223 7.64 -8.63 8.55
N LEU A 224 6.93 -9.44 7.77
CA LEU A 224 7.16 -10.89 7.73
C LEU A 224 8.59 -11.24 7.30
N ALA A 225 9.16 -10.49 6.35
CA ALA A 225 10.56 -10.66 5.99
C ALA A 225 11.50 -10.46 7.19
N LEU A 226 11.19 -9.53 8.12
CA LEU A 226 12.02 -9.28 9.32
C LEU A 226 11.98 -10.42 10.34
N VAL A 227 10.99 -11.30 10.27
CA VAL A 227 10.89 -12.49 11.13
C VAL A 227 11.92 -13.54 10.73
N LEU A 228 12.28 -13.61 9.44
CA LEU A 228 13.19 -14.60 8.92
C LEU A 228 14.67 -14.25 9.20
N PRO A 229 15.52 -15.25 9.51
CA PRO A 229 16.96 -15.06 9.58
C PRO A 229 17.50 -14.47 8.28
N ARG A 230 18.49 -13.57 8.38
CA ARG A 230 19.05 -12.85 7.21
C ARG A 230 19.37 -13.76 6.02
N HIS A 231 20.04 -14.88 6.27
CA HIS A 231 20.47 -15.78 5.21
C HIS A 231 19.30 -16.52 4.55
N GLU A 232 18.20 -16.81 5.29
CA GLU A 232 16.99 -17.40 4.71
C GLU A 232 16.20 -16.41 3.87
N ARG A 233 16.18 -15.12 4.24
CA ARG A 233 15.49 -14.05 3.48
C ARG A 233 15.92 -13.98 2.02
N LYS A 234 17.18 -14.30 1.74
CA LYS A 234 17.80 -14.25 0.41
C LYS A 234 18.03 -15.62 -0.21
N MET A 235 17.53 -16.68 0.43
CA MET A 235 17.67 -18.05 -0.07
C MET A 235 16.41 -18.44 -0.83
N PHE A 236 16.51 -18.37 -2.15
CA PHE A 236 15.40 -18.70 -3.05
C PHE A 236 15.60 -20.09 -3.66
N SER A 237 14.49 -20.80 -3.87
CA SER A 237 14.43 -22.09 -4.56
C SER A 237 13.82 -21.93 -5.95
N GLY A 238 13.93 -22.98 -6.78
CA GLY A 238 13.27 -23.07 -8.08
C GLY A 238 11.79 -23.46 -7.99
N ARG A 239 11.16 -23.37 -6.81
CA ARG A 239 9.75 -23.74 -6.65
C ARG A 239 8.85 -22.82 -7.48
N HIS A 240 7.77 -23.39 -8.00
CA HIS A 240 6.76 -22.60 -8.70
C HIS A 240 5.99 -21.75 -7.69
N ASN A 241 6.25 -20.44 -7.69
CA ASN A 241 5.42 -19.45 -6.99
C ASN A 241 4.55 -18.74 -8.01
N TYR A 242 3.24 -18.78 -7.79
CA TYR A 242 2.27 -18.00 -8.54
C TYR A 242 1.70 -16.88 -7.67
N GLY A 243 1.02 -15.93 -8.29
CA GLY A 243 0.42 -14.81 -7.59
C GLY A 243 -0.79 -14.26 -8.31
N GLY A 244 -1.26 -13.14 -7.77
CA GLY A 244 -2.51 -12.52 -8.17
C GLY A 244 -3.30 -12.10 -6.94
N ARG A 245 -4.59 -11.90 -7.13
CA ARG A 245 -5.51 -11.47 -6.08
C ARG A 245 -6.95 -11.82 -6.41
N CYS A 246 -7.76 -11.92 -5.35
CA CYS A 246 -9.22 -11.90 -5.41
C CYS A 246 -9.71 -10.71 -4.57
N THR A 247 -10.40 -9.74 -5.18
CA THR A 247 -10.97 -8.59 -4.46
C THR A 247 -12.47 -8.74 -4.34
N PHE A 248 -12.95 -8.73 -3.10
CA PHE A 248 -14.34 -8.79 -2.69
C PHE A 248 -14.81 -7.38 -2.36
N ALA A 249 -15.70 -6.85 -3.18
CA ALA A 249 -16.37 -5.57 -2.97
C ALA A 249 -17.88 -5.74 -3.13
N ARG A 250 -18.65 -4.75 -2.71
CA ARG A 250 -20.11 -4.74 -2.89
C ARG A 250 -20.53 -4.84 -4.37
N SER A 251 -19.71 -4.32 -5.27
CA SER A 251 -19.90 -4.40 -6.73
C SER A 251 -19.66 -5.81 -7.31
N GLY A 252 -19.13 -6.74 -6.51
CA GLY A 252 -18.86 -8.11 -6.91
C GLY A 252 -17.44 -8.56 -6.55
N VAL A 253 -17.10 -9.75 -7.04
CA VAL A 253 -15.76 -10.33 -6.88
C VAL A 253 -14.98 -10.15 -8.17
N THR A 254 -13.74 -9.65 -8.07
CA THR A 254 -12.82 -9.54 -9.19
C THR A 254 -11.57 -10.35 -8.93
N GLU A 255 -11.05 -11.00 -9.97
CA GLU A 255 -9.87 -11.85 -9.88
C GLU A 255 -8.84 -11.44 -10.92
N SER A 256 -7.57 -11.42 -10.54
CA SER A 256 -6.47 -11.14 -11.47
C SER A 256 -5.26 -11.99 -11.14
N PHE A 257 -4.63 -12.57 -12.15
CA PHE A 257 -3.39 -13.32 -12.05
C PHE A 257 -2.19 -12.36 -12.18
N GLY A 258 -1.09 -12.64 -11.50
CA GLY A 258 0.08 -11.77 -11.54
C GLY A 258 1.30 -12.33 -10.83
N ALA A 259 2.26 -11.45 -10.54
CA ALA A 259 3.48 -11.81 -9.84
C ALA A 259 3.17 -12.31 -8.41
N PRO A 260 3.95 -13.29 -7.90
CA PRO A 260 3.81 -13.78 -6.54
C PRO A 260 4.04 -12.66 -5.52
N ALA A 261 3.28 -12.69 -4.43
CA ALA A 261 3.41 -11.72 -3.35
C ALA A 261 4.68 -11.92 -2.52
N VAL A 262 5.24 -13.14 -2.50
CA VAL A 262 6.44 -13.49 -1.74
C VAL A 262 7.45 -14.16 -2.68
N PRO A 263 8.77 -13.88 -2.54
CA PRO A 263 9.80 -14.61 -3.27
C PRO A 263 9.71 -16.14 -3.08
N PRO A 264 10.25 -16.96 -3.98
CA PRO A 264 10.23 -18.41 -3.87
C PRO A 264 11.21 -18.89 -2.79
N LEU A 265 10.90 -18.68 -1.52
CA LEU A 265 11.77 -19.03 -0.39
C LEU A 265 12.17 -20.52 -0.43
N MET A 266 13.40 -20.80 0.00
CA MET A 266 13.91 -22.18 0.10
C MET A 266 13.11 -23.01 1.11
N HIS A 267 12.73 -22.38 2.22
CA HIS A 267 11.93 -22.97 3.28
C HIS A 267 10.67 -22.14 3.51
N ASN A 268 9.61 -22.80 3.97
CA ASN A 268 8.38 -22.09 4.30
C ASN A 268 8.59 -21.22 5.54
N ALA A 269 8.19 -19.96 5.47
CA ALA A 269 8.00 -19.13 6.65
C ALA A 269 6.71 -19.54 7.33
N THR A 270 6.71 -19.63 8.66
CA THR A 270 5.52 -20.00 9.42
C THR A 270 4.99 -18.76 10.15
N ILE A 271 3.67 -18.63 10.26
CA ILE A 271 3.01 -17.71 11.19
C ILE A 271 2.55 -18.52 12.40
N GLU A 272 3.02 -18.16 13.58
CA GLU A 272 2.80 -18.87 14.84
C GLU A 272 2.05 -18.01 15.87
N ALA A 273 1.62 -18.62 16.97
CA ALA A 273 0.98 -17.90 18.07
C ALA A 273 1.86 -16.80 18.69
N CYS A 274 3.20 -16.97 18.66
CA CYS A 274 4.14 -15.95 19.14
C CYS A 274 4.17 -14.69 18.26
N ASP A 275 3.65 -14.75 17.03
CA ASP A 275 3.63 -13.63 16.08
C ASP A 275 2.45 -12.66 16.34
N GLN A 276 1.42 -13.12 17.06
CA GLN A 276 0.18 -12.37 17.32
C GLN A 276 0.41 -10.95 17.88
N PRO A 277 1.33 -10.70 18.84
CA PRO A 277 1.53 -9.37 19.39
C PRO A 277 2.03 -8.35 18.35
N TRP A 278 3.02 -8.72 17.53
CA TRP A 278 3.56 -7.79 16.53
C TRP A 278 2.62 -7.63 15.33
N LEU A 279 1.86 -8.67 14.98
CA LEU A 279 0.81 -8.60 13.95
C LEU A 279 -0.29 -7.61 14.35
N LYS A 280 -0.73 -7.65 15.62
CA LYS A 280 -1.69 -6.68 16.16
C LYS A 280 -1.16 -5.25 16.12
N LEU A 281 0.06 -5.03 16.60
CA LEU A 281 0.72 -3.71 16.54
C LEU A 281 0.81 -3.20 15.10
N LEU A 282 1.15 -4.06 14.15
CA LEU A 282 1.18 -3.68 12.74
C LEU A 282 -0.20 -3.25 12.24
N GLY A 283 -1.27 -3.97 12.61
CA GLY A 283 -2.64 -3.60 12.28
C GLY A 283 -3.00 -2.20 12.78
N GLU A 284 -2.68 -1.90 14.05
CA GLU A 284 -2.88 -0.57 14.63
C GLU A 284 -2.12 0.51 13.84
N LYS A 285 -0.87 0.25 13.47
CA LYS A 285 -0.08 1.19 12.65
C LYS A 285 -0.65 1.40 11.25
N LEU A 286 -1.18 0.36 10.60
CA LEU A 286 -1.81 0.44 9.26
C LEU A 286 -3.12 1.24 9.26
N SER A 287 -3.85 1.25 10.39
CA SER A 287 -5.07 2.06 10.58
C SER A 287 -4.77 3.52 10.97
N SER A 288 -3.58 3.79 11.50
CA SER A 288 -3.22 5.08 12.07
C SER A 288 -2.94 6.15 11.02
N SER A 289 -3.46 7.37 11.24
CA SER A 289 -3.12 8.56 10.46
C SER A 289 -1.90 9.32 11.00
N ASP A 290 -1.33 8.89 12.14
CA ASP A 290 -0.11 9.49 12.70
C ASP A 290 1.07 9.39 11.73
N ASN A 291 1.82 10.49 11.61
CA ASN A 291 2.90 10.61 10.64
C ASN A 291 4.06 9.63 10.94
N SER A 292 4.31 9.30 12.22
CA SER A 292 5.32 8.31 12.58
C SER A 292 4.92 6.91 12.12
N ASN A 293 3.67 6.52 12.40
CA ASN A 293 3.15 5.23 11.93
C ASN A 293 3.13 5.12 10.40
N VAL A 294 2.79 6.21 9.69
CA VAL A 294 2.88 6.25 8.22
C VAL A 294 4.31 6.05 7.73
N LYS A 295 5.30 6.65 8.40
CA LYS A 295 6.72 6.44 8.11
C LYS A 295 7.15 5.00 8.38
N HIS A 296 6.67 4.38 9.45
CA HIS A 296 6.94 2.97 9.79
C HIS A 296 6.43 2.03 8.69
N CYS A 297 5.17 2.18 8.27
CA CYS A 297 4.61 1.37 7.18
C CYS A 297 5.39 1.56 5.88
N ARG A 298 5.76 2.80 5.54
CA ARG A 298 6.59 3.09 4.35
C ARG A 298 7.96 2.42 4.42
N ALA A 299 8.59 2.39 5.58
CA ALA A 299 9.88 1.71 5.76
C ALA A 299 9.76 0.21 5.47
N LEU A 300 8.69 -0.43 5.94
CA LEU A 300 8.39 -1.83 5.65
C LEU A 300 8.10 -2.06 4.17
N GLU A 301 7.41 -1.14 3.48
CA GLU A 301 7.22 -1.21 2.03
C GLU A 301 8.55 -1.21 1.27
N TYR A 302 9.51 -0.34 1.65
CA TYR A 302 10.84 -0.33 1.04
C TYR A 302 11.62 -1.62 1.34
N PHE A 303 11.52 -2.12 2.58
CA PHE A 303 12.16 -3.37 2.97
C PHE A 303 11.59 -4.57 2.19
N TYR A 304 10.27 -4.61 1.97
CA TYR A 304 9.62 -5.58 1.09
C TYR A 304 10.10 -5.48 -0.36
N ARG A 305 10.21 -4.26 -0.92
CA ARG A 305 10.74 -4.07 -2.28
C ARG A 305 12.18 -4.57 -2.41
N ALA A 306 12.99 -4.43 -1.36
CA ALA A 306 14.34 -4.94 -1.33
C ALA A 306 14.40 -6.47 -1.28
N TRP A 307 13.33 -7.15 -0.82
CA TRP A 307 13.33 -8.57 -0.52
C TRP A 307 13.62 -9.46 -1.76
N PRO A 308 12.89 -9.37 -2.89
CA PRO A 308 13.16 -10.20 -4.07
C PRO A 308 14.42 -9.81 -4.83
N LEU A 309 14.98 -8.61 -4.57
CA LEU A 309 16.10 -8.07 -5.34
C LEU A 309 17.43 -8.76 -5.02
N LYS A 310 18.33 -8.74 -5.99
CA LYS A 310 19.72 -9.17 -5.79
C LYS A 310 20.41 -8.28 -4.74
N PRO A 311 21.47 -8.76 -4.07
CA PRO A 311 22.15 -8.00 -3.02
C PRO A 311 22.52 -6.56 -3.42
N ASN A 312 23.13 -6.37 -4.59
CA ASN A 312 23.56 -5.06 -5.09
C ASN A 312 22.36 -4.11 -5.39
N GLU A 313 21.27 -4.63 -5.96
CA GLU A 313 20.02 -3.89 -6.24
C GLU A 313 19.25 -3.53 -4.95
N SER A 314 19.35 -4.38 -3.93
CA SER A 314 18.65 -4.19 -2.65
C SER A 314 19.26 -3.10 -1.78
N PHE A 315 20.54 -2.79 -1.97
CA PHE A 315 21.31 -1.86 -1.14
C PHE A 315 20.63 -0.49 -0.98
N ALA A 316 20.24 0.15 -2.09
CA ALA A 316 19.56 1.45 -2.06
C ALA A 316 18.18 1.37 -1.39
N HIS A 317 17.42 0.31 -1.64
CA HIS A 317 16.09 0.11 -1.06
C HIS A 317 16.15 -0.09 0.45
N ILE A 318 17.17 -0.80 0.95
CA ILE A 318 17.37 -0.99 2.40
C ILE A 318 17.69 0.36 3.08
N PHE A 319 18.48 1.22 2.43
CA PHE A 319 18.68 2.58 2.94
C PHE A 319 17.41 3.41 2.94
N MET A 320 16.60 3.34 1.88
CA MET A 320 15.30 4.03 1.86
C MET A 320 14.37 3.57 3.00
N ALA A 321 14.44 2.28 3.38
CA ALA A 321 13.73 1.76 4.54
C ALA A 321 14.21 2.42 5.84
N MET A 322 15.53 2.48 6.06
CA MET A 322 16.10 3.15 7.25
C MET A 322 15.84 4.65 7.27
N ASP A 323 16.00 5.33 6.13
CA ASP A 323 15.73 6.77 6.00
C ASP A 323 14.26 7.09 6.28
N SER A 324 13.34 6.16 6.03
CA SER A 324 11.92 6.38 6.31
C SER A 324 11.65 6.49 7.82
N ILE A 325 12.36 5.73 8.66
CA ILE A 325 12.18 5.76 10.13
C ILE A 325 13.18 6.68 10.85
N LEU A 326 14.39 6.85 10.31
CA LEU A 326 15.49 7.59 10.96
C LEU A 326 15.84 8.89 10.25
N GLY A 327 15.34 9.11 9.03
CA GLY A 327 15.70 10.25 8.22
C GLY A 327 15.25 11.57 8.84
N ASP A 328 16.24 12.36 9.25
CA ASP A 328 16.09 13.77 9.58
C ASP A 328 16.67 14.61 8.42
N PRO A 329 15.87 15.49 7.78
CA PRO A 329 16.35 16.40 6.73
C PRO A 329 17.54 17.23 7.22
N GLY A 330 18.75 16.88 6.77
CA GLY A 330 20.00 17.54 7.15
C GLY A 330 20.87 16.78 8.15
N ARG A 331 20.36 15.71 8.79
CA ARG A 331 21.10 14.87 9.77
C ARG A 331 20.97 13.36 9.55
N ALA A 332 20.48 12.91 8.40
CA ALA A 332 20.24 11.47 8.10
C ALA A 332 21.42 10.54 8.46
N THR A 333 22.65 10.90 8.06
CA THR A 333 23.87 10.14 8.42
C THR A 333 24.02 9.97 9.93
N GLN A 334 23.86 11.05 10.67
CA GLN A 334 24.04 11.07 12.12
C GLN A 334 22.91 10.31 12.82
N ALA A 335 21.68 10.44 12.37
CA ALA A 335 20.53 9.74 12.93
C ALA A 335 20.63 8.22 12.76
N ILE A 336 21.13 7.73 11.61
CA ILE A 336 21.38 6.30 11.42
C ILE A 336 22.46 5.80 12.36
N ILE A 337 23.55 6.55 12.52
CA ILE A 337 24.64 6.19 13.44
C ILE A 337 24.14 6.16 14.89
N GLU A 338 23.38 7.17 15.32
CA GLU A 338 22.82 7.24 16.67
C GLU A 338 21.84 6.09 16.95
N ALA A 339 20.98 5.76 15.98
CA ALA A 339 20.07 4.63 16.09
C ALA A 339 20.81 3.30 16.15
N ALA A 340 21.85 3.12 15.33
CA ALA A 340 22.71 1.95 15.42
C ALA A 340 23.35 1.88 16.82
N THR A 341 24.00 2.94 17.30
CA THR A 341 24.59 2.90 18.64
C THR A 341 23.56 2.60 19.74
N LYS A 342 22.35 3.19 19.67
CA LYS A 342 21.28 3.01 20.66
C LYS A 342 20.72 1.59 20.71
N HIS A 343 20.59 0.92 19.57
CA HIS A 343 19.93 -0.38 19.48
C HIS A 343 20.89 -1.57 19.58
N GLY A 344 22.05 -1.38 20.23
CA GLY A 344 22.94 -2.48 20.61
C GLY A 344 24.01 -2.83 19.57
N PHE A 345 24.32 -1.93 18.64
CA PHE A 345 25.39 -2.13 17.66
C PHE A 345 26.78 -1.83 18.22
N GLU A 346 27.07 -2.25 19.45
CA GLU A 346 28.41 -2.10 20.05
C GLU A 346 29.51 -2.75 19.19
N THR A 347 29.11 -3.64 18.27
CA THR A 347 29.94 -4.33 17.28
C THR A 347 30.34 -3.49 16.07
N TYR A 348 29.74 -2.33 15.82
CA TYR A 348 30.03 -1.49 14.65
C TYR A 348 30.73 -0.19 15.05
N PRO A 349 32.05 -0.06 14.77
CA PRO A 349 32.76 1.19 15.01
C PRO A 349 32.14 2.35 14.24
N TYR A 350 32.16 3.55 14.83
CA TYR A 350 31.66 4.78 14.20
C TYR A 350 32.21 4.98 12.77
N GLU A 351 33.52 4.74 12.58
CA GLU A 351 34.18 4.88 11.27
C GLU A 351 33.64 3.89 10.23
N ARG A 352 33.20 2.69 10.64
CA ARG A 352 32.56 1.71 9.75
C ARG A 352 31.22 2.22 9.27
N LEU A 353 30.40 2.73 10.18
CA LEU A 353 29.10 3.31 9.85
C LEU A 353 29.24 4.55 8.97
N ARG A 354 30.24 5.42 9.24
CA ARG A 354 30.54 6.58 8.40
C ARG A 354 30.96 6.19 6.98
N LEU A 355 31.77 5.14 6.84
CA LEU A 355 32.16 4.62 5.53
C LEU A 355 30.95 4.01 4.79
N LEU A 356 30.08 3.30 5.51
CA LEU A 356 28.83 2.77 4.99
C LEU A 356 27.89 3.89 4.47
N MET A 357 27.74 4.99 5.22
CA MET A 357 26.97 6.15 4.77
C MET A 357 27.59 6.84 3.54
N SER A 358 28.92 6.79 3.41
CA SER A 358 29.58 7.28 2.21
C SER A 358 29.25 6.43 0.97
N LEU A 359 29.18 5.11 1.13
CA LEU A 359 28.76 4.19 0.06
C LEU A 359 27.31 4.44 -0.35
N ARG A 360 26.41 4.62 0.63
CA ARG A 360 25.02 5.04 0.40
C ARG A 360 24.95 6.29 -0.48
N ALA A 361 25.70 7.34 -0.13
CA ALA A 361 25.69 8.60 -0.87
C ALA A 361 26.13 8.40 -2.33
N SER A 362 27.16 7.57 -2.58
CA SER A 362 27.59 7.24 -3.94
C SER A 362 26.49 6.53 -4.74
N VAL A 363 25.82 5.53 -4.17
CA VAL A 363 24.79 4.77 -4.90
C VAL A 363 23.51 5.59 -5.09
N ILE A 364 22.98 6.23 -4.04
CA ILE A 364 21.69 6.93 -4.09
C ILE A 364 21.75 8.20 -4.94
N HIS A 365 22.89 8.91 -4.94
CA HIS A 365 23.03 10.16 -5.69
C HIS A 365 23.66 9.97 -7.08
N GLY A 366 23.74 8.72 -7.56
CA GLY A 366 24.17 8.41 -8.93
C GLY A 366 25.68 8.50 -9.17
N GLY A 367 26.48 8.53 -8.11
CA GLY A 367 27.94 8.45 -8.20
C GLY A 367 28.46 7.04 -8.52
N ALA A 368 27.65 6.00 -8.31
CA ALA A 368 27.90 4.64 -8.74
C ALA A 368 26.57 3.93 -9.07
N PRO A 369 26.50 3.08 -10.12
CA PRO A 369 25.29 2.36 -10.47
C PRO A 369 24.93 1.27 -9.45
N ASP A 370 25.93 0.65 -8.80
CA ASP A 370 25.74 -0.17 -7.62
C ASP A 370 26.88 -0.01 -6.59
N VAL A 371 26.75 -0.71 -5.46
CA VAL A 371 27.70 -0.58 -4.34
C VAL A 371 29.08 -1.14 -4.65
N HIS A 372 29.22 -2.11 -5.55
CA HIS A 372 30.51 -2.69 -5.92
C HIS A 372 31.32 -1.73 -6.79
N ASP A 373 30.64 -0.90 -7.59
CA ASP A 373 31.26 0.15 -8.40
C ASP A 373 31.61 1.42 -7.61
N ALA A 374 31.18 1.52 -6.35
CA ALA A 374 31.50 2.66 -5.51
C ALA A 374 33.00 2.65 -5.13
N GLY A 375 33.72 3.75 -5.38
CA GLY A 375 35.17 3.85 -5.13
C GLY A 375 35.60 3.60 -3.66
N LYS A 376 34.66 3.58 -2.71
CA LYS A 376 34.91 3.26 -1.29
C LYS A 376 34.65 1.79 -0.94
N TYR A 377 34.16 0.95 -1.88
CA TYR A 377 33.81 -0.45 -1.62
C TYR A 377 35.04 -1.27 -1.23
N GLN A 378 36.10 -1.19 -2.04
CA GLN A 378 37.35 -1.90 -1.77
C GLN A 378 37.95 -1.50 -0.42
N LYS A 379 37.88 -0.21 -0.08
CA LYS A 379 38.31 0.30 1.23
C LYS A 379 37.48 -0.32 2.36
N TYR A 380 36.16 -0.33 2.23
CA TYR A 380 35.27 -0.91 3.23
C TYR A 380 35.60 -2.39 3.49
N TYR A 381 35.74 -3.16 2.41
CA TYR A 381 36.05 -4.58 2.51
C TYR A 381 37.45 -4.82 3.09
N ALA A 382 38.45 -4.02 2.71
CA ALA A 382 39.81 -4.14 3.23
C ALA A 382 39.90 -3.79 4.72
N ASP A 383 39.22 -2.73 5.16
CA ASP A 383 39.28 -2.26 6.55
C ASP A 383 38.52 -3.18 7.52
N TYR A 384 37.42 -3.81 7.07
CA TYR A 384 36.50 -4.53 7.96
C TYR A 384 36.31 -6.02 7.64
N GLY A 385 36.86 -6.52 6.53
CA GLY A 385 36.73 -7.94 6.13
C GLY A 385 35.28 -8.38 5.88
N ALA A 386 34.38 -7.43 5.57
CA ALA A 386 32.95 -7.65 5.49
C ALA A 386 32.34 -6.93 4.30
N ASP A 387 31.27 -7.52 3.76
CA ASP A 387 30.49 -6.92 2.68
C ASP A 387 29.54 -5.84 3.23
N PRO A 388 29.59 -4.59 2.73
CA PRO A 388 28.71 -3.52 3.18
C PRO A 388 27.21 -3.81 2.95
N ILE A 389 26.86 -4.67 1.98
CA ILE A 389 25.48 -5.11 1.76
C ILE A 389 24.99 -5.95 2.94
N VAL A 390 25.84 -6.84 3.44
CA VAL A 390 25.51 -7.69 4.59
C VAL A 390 25.29 -6.84 5.83
N ASP A 391 26.17 -5.86 6.06
CA ASP A 391 26.06 -4.97 7.21
C ASP A 391 24.78 -4.13 7.16
N VAL A 392 24.45 -3.54 6.00
CA VAL A 392 23.23 -2.73 5.91
C VAL A 392 21.97 -3.56 6.11
N GLU A 393 21.92 -4.82 5.66
CA GLU A 393 20.79 -5.72 5.91
C GLU A 393 20.60 -6.02 7.40
N ILE A 394 21.69 -6.24 8.13
CA ILE A 394 21.67 -6.50 9.58
C ILE A 394 21.21 -5.23 10.30
N ILE A 395 21.82 -4.09 9.95
CA ILE A 395 21.51 -2.81 10.56
C ILE A 395 20.06 -2.41 10.36
N ALA A 396 19.58 -2.46 9.13
CA ALA A 396 18.21 -2.11 8.83
C ALA A 396 17.23 -3.04 9.54
N ALA A 397 17.45 -4.36 9.54
CA ALA A 397 16.52 -5.29 10.16
C ALA A 397 16.39 -5.05 11.68
N GLN A 398 17.49 -4.82 12.37
CA GLN A 398 17.49 -4.51 13.80
C GLN A 398 16.84 -3.15 14.09
N CYS A 399 17.18 -2.10 13.34
CA CYS A 399 16.55 -0.79 13.50
C CYS A 399 15.03 -0.84 13.25
N LEU A 400 14.58 -1.55 12.21
CA LEU A 400 13.16 -1.70 11.92
C LEU A 400 12.45 -2.47 13.04
N ARG A 401 13.02 -3.58 13.52
CA ARG A 401 12.47 -4.34 14.67
C ARG A 401 12.36 -3.48 15.93
N ALA A 402 13.40 -2.72 16.24
CA ALA A 402 13.43 -1.91 17.46
C ALA A 402 12.50 -0.69 17.39
N VAL A 403 12.49 0.04 16.26
CA VAL A 403 11.73 1.30 16.13
C VAL A 403 10.26 1.05 15.80
N ILE A 404 9.96 0.07 14.95
CA ILE A 404 8.58 -0.18 14.50
C ILE A 404 7.85 -1.10 15.47
N PHE A 405 8.53 -2.13 15.97
CA PHE A 405 7.87 -3.18 16.77
C PHE A 405 8.24 -3.17 18.24
N GLU A 406 9.14 -2.27 18.67
CA GLU A 406 9.49 -2.09 20.08
C GLU A 406 9.95 -3.40 20.75
N GLY A 407 10.58 -4.28 19.97
CA GLY A 407 11.04 -5.60 20.42
C GLY A 407 9.98 -6.71 20.43
N LEU A 408 8.73 -6.43 20.03
CA LEU A 408 7.69 -7.47 19.88
C LEU A 408 7.95 -8.40 18.68
N LEU A 409 8.54 -7.87 17.60
CA LEU A 409 8.95 -8.68 16.46
C LEU A 409 10.39 -9.14 16.66
N GLN A 410 10.56 -10.45 16.81
CA GLN A 410 11.87 -11.09 16.97
C GLN A 410 12.26 -11.86 15.70
N GLU A 411 13.57 -11.94 15.47
CA GLU A 411 14.09 -12.85 14.44
C GLU A 411 13.94 -14.28 14.93
N ARG A 412 13.51 -15.17 14.04
CA ARG A 412 13.47 -16.60 14.34
C ARG A 412 14.89 -17.17 14.42
N PRO A 413 15.09 -18.23 15.22
CA PRO A 413 16.33 -18.98 15.19
C PRO A 413 16.60 -19.56 13.80
N ASP A 414 17.88 -19.70 13.45
CA ASP A 414 18.31 -20.36 12.21
C ASP A 414 17.96 -21.86 12.29
N ARG A 415 17.09 -22.34 11.40
CA ARG A 415 16.69 -23.76 11.34
C ARG A 415 17.89 -24.69 11.14
N ARG A 416 18.95 -24.23 10.46
CA ARG A 416 20.19 -25.00 10.29
C ARG A 416 20.96 -25.11 11.58
N GLU A 417 20.95 -24.07 12.41
CA GLU A 417 21.54 -24.12 13.74
C GLU A 417 20.76 -25.05 14.65
N GLU A 418 19.43 -25.03 14.59
CA GLU A 418 18.57 -25.99 15.30
C GLU A 418 18.85 -27.43 14.86
N MET A 419 18.92 -27.70 13.55
CA MET A 419 19.27 -29.02 13.02
C MET A 419 20.67 -29.46 13.46
N ARG A 420 21.66 -28.56 13.40
CA ARG A 420 23.03 -28.85 13.86
C ARG A 420 23.07 -29.14 15.36
N ALA A 421 22.31 -28.39 16.16
CA ALA A 421 22.19 -28.61 17.60
C ALA A 421 21.53 -29.95 17.90
N ALA A 422 20.45 -30.30 17.20
CA ALA A 422 19.77 -31.60 17.33
C ALA A 422 20.69 -32.78 16.96
N VAL A 423 21.46 -32.66 15.88
CA VAL A 423 22.44 -33.68 15.46
C VAL A 423 23.60 -33.80 16.45
N ARG A 424 24.03 -32.70 17.08
CA ARG A 424 25.04 -32.74 18.15
C ARG A 424 24.49 -33.41 19.41
N ALA A 425 23.25 -33.10 19.79
CA ALA A 425 22.59 -33.70 20.94
C ALA A 425 22.40 -35.21 20.76
N SER A 426 21.99 -35.67 19.57
CA SER A 426 21.81 -37.10 19.28
C SER A 426 23.10 -37.90 19.16
N ARG A 427 24.25 -37.25 19.00
CA ARG A 427 25.58 -37.90 19.03
C ARG A 427 26.17 -38.02 20.44
N ASN A 428 25.65 -37.24 21.38
CA ASN A 428 26.12 -37.20 22.77
C ASN A 428 25.20 -38.00 23.72
N ALA A 429 24.04 -38.44 23.23
CA ALA A 429 23.18 -39.43 23.86
C ALA A 429 23.52 -40.82 23.32
#